data_AF-A0A8J3VWM0-F1
#
_entry.id   AF-A0A8J3VWM0-F1
#
_cell.length_a   1.000
_cell.length_b   1.000
_cell.length_c   1.000
_cell.angle_alpha   90.00
_cell.angle_beta   90.00
_cell.angle_gamma   90.00
#
_symmetry.space_group_name_H-M   'P 1'
#
loop_
_entity.id
_entity.type
_entity.pdbx_description
1 polymer ?
#
loop_
_entity_poly.entity_id
_entity_poly.type
_entity_poly.pdbx_seq_one_letter_code
_entity_poly.pdbx_strand_id
1 'polypeptide(L)' 'MERRRRHWWNGKWGRIARRDVFLSLDDGTGLWWVEAREGGAEGRQVRQEFDCEPDALRRIRRLTEGSPIDNWREMPAG' A
#
# COMPACT_ATOMS: atom_id res chain seq x y z
N MET A 1 5.36 10.74 13.94
CA MET A 1 5.17 11.34 12.60
C MET A 1 5.16 10.18 11.64
N GLU A 2 4.16 10.10 10.77
CA GLU A 2 4.09 9.01 9.80
C GLU A 2 5.05 9.27 8.63
N ARG A 3 5.92 8.29 8.34
CA ARG A 3 6.87 8.32 7.24
C ARG A 3 6.60 7.17 6.26
N ARG A 4 6.36 7.52 4.99
CA ARG A 4 6.22 6.53 3.92
C ARG A 4 7.55 5.83 3.66
N ARG A 5 7.50 4.51 3.64
CA ARG A 5 8.66 3.62 3.43
C ARG A 5 8.68 3.06 2.01
N ARG A 6 7.53 2.55 1.54
CA ARG A 6 7.39 1.87 0.25
C ARG A 6 6.02 2.10 -0.36
N HIS A 7 5.92 1.98 -1.68
CA HIS A 7 4.70 2.16 -2.45
C HIS A 7 4.65 1.13 -3.58
N TRP A 8 3.51 0.48 -3.76
CA TRP A 8 3.23 -0.40 -4.89
C TRP A 8 2.04 0.12 -5.68
N TRP A 9 2.11 -0.03 -7.00
CA TRP A 9 1.05 0.35 -7.92
C TRP A 9 0.76 -0.78 -8.91
N ASN A 10 -0.53 -1.00 -9.20
CA ASN A 10 -1.00 -2.13 -10.02
C ASN A 10 -0.81 -1.98 -11.54
N GLY A 11 -0.12 -0.92 -11.98
CA GLY A 11 0.16 -0.69 -13.40
C GLY A 11 -0.99 -0.09 -14.21
N LYS A 12 -2.14 0.21 -13.58
CA LYS A 12 -3.33 0.78 -14.24
C LYS A 12 -3.43 2.29 -14.01
N TRP A 13 -3.65 3.04 -15.09
CA TRP A 13 -3.67 4.50 -15.08
C TRP A 13 -5.08 5.11 -14.89
N GLY A 14 -6.14 4.36 -15.22
CA GLY A 14 -7.52 4.85 -15.13
C GLY A 14 -8.04 4.88 -13.70
N ARG A 15 -8.78 5.94 -13.33
CA ARG A 15 -9.31 6.19 -11.98
C ARG A 15 -9.94 4.93 -11.38
N ILE A 16 -10.91 4.31 -12.06
CA ILE A 16 -11.65 3.14 -11.55
C ILE A 16 -10.74 1.92 -11.29
N ALA A 17 -9.74 1.70 -12.14
CA ALA A 17 -8.94 0.47 -12.10
C ALA A 17 -7.60 0.64 -11.40
N ARG A 18 -7.18 1.88 -11.11
CA ARG A 18 -5.93 2.19 -10.42
C ARG A 18 -6.01 1.76 -8.97
N ARG A 19 -5.00 1.02 -8.54
CA ARG A 19 -4.80 0.61 -7.16
C ARG A 19 -3.40 0.94 -6.71
N ASP A 20 -3.29 1.46 -5.50
CA ASP A 20 -2.02 1.79 -4.85
C ASP A 20 -2.00 1.15 -3.45
N VAL A 21 -0.85 0.64 -3.04
CA VAL A 21 -0.63 0.15 -1.67
C VAL A 21 0.58 0.87 -1.09
N PHE A 22 0.44 1.44 0.09
CA PHE A 22 1.51 2.15 0.78
C PHE A 22 1.87 1.43 2.08
N LEU A 23 3.16 1.46 2.40
CA LEU A 23 3.67 1.08 3.71
C LEU A 23 4.27 2.32 4.38
N SER A 24 3.83 2.59 5.60
CA SER A 24 4.36 3.66 6.43
C SER A 24 4.78 3.14 7.81
N LEU A 25 5.72 3.85 8.44
CA LEU A 25 6.05 3.70 9.85
C LEU A 25 5.64 5.00 10.57
N ASP A 26 4.89 4.90 11.65
CA ASP A 26 4.72 6.02 12.55
C ASP A 26 5.87 6.05 13.56
N ASP A 27 6.82 6.97 13.36
CA ASP A 27 8.00 7.10 14.20
C ASP A 27 7.65 7.53 15.66
N GLY A 28 6.41 7.97 15.93
CA GLY A 28 5.93 8.33 17.27
C GLY A 28 5.42 7.15 18.09
N THR A 29 4.87 6.14 17.44
CA THR A 29 4.29 4.95 18.09
C THR A 29 5.09 3.67 17.82
N GLY A 30 5.91 3.66 16.76
CA GLY A 30 6.59 2.47 16.26
C GLY A 30 5.69 1.56 15.41
N LEU A 31 4.43 1.94 15.20
CA LEU A 31 3.43 1.12 14.49
C LEU A 31 3.59 1.21 12.97
N TRP A 32 3.33 0.10 12.32
CA TRP A 32 3.36 -0.03 10.87
C TRP A 32 1.96 0.09 10.29
N TRP A 33 1.84 0.85 9.20
CA TRP A 33 0.57 1.08 8.53
C TRP A 33 0.61 0.59 7.09
N VAL A 34 -0.39 -0.21 6.72
CA VAL A 34 -0.67 -0.57 5.33
C VAL A 34 -1.91 0.17 4.88
N GLU A 35 -1.77 0.95 3.82
CA GLU A 35 -2.86 1.71 3.21
C GLU A 35 -3.11 1.22 1.79
N ALA A 36 -4.28 0.67 1.52
CA ALA A 36 -4.71 0.27 0.19
C ALA A 36 -5.71 1.29 -0.37
N ARG A 37 -5.45 1.79 -1.58
CA ARG A 37 -6.33 2.72 -2.30
C ARG A 37 -6.86 2.09 -3.58
N GLU A 38 -8.12 2.31 -3.88
CA GLU A 38 -8.78 2.03 -5.16
C GLU A 38 -9.35 3.34 -5.68
N GLY A 39 -9.05 3.77 -6.91
CA GLY A 39 -9.54 5.07 -7.39
C GLY A 39 -8.49 6.18 -7.46
N GLY A 40 -7.27 5.94 -6.99
CA GLY A 40 -6.27 7.00 -6.76
C GLY A 40 -6.54 7.80 -5.48
N ALA A 41 -6.19 9.09 -5.48
CA ALA A 41 -6.25 9.94 -4.27
C ALA A 41 -7.69 10.23 -3.78
N GLU A 42 -8.63 10.38 -4.71
CA GLU A 42 -10.06 10.62 -4.45
C GLU A 42 -10.87 9.30 -4.37
N GLY A 43 -10.16 8.20 -4.16
CA GLY A 43 -10.69 6.85 -4.21
C GLY A 43 -11.14 6.31 -2.85
N ARG A 44 -11.58 5.05 -2.82
CA ARG A 44 -11.77 4.32 -1.57
C ARG A 44 -10.40 3.99 -0.98
N GLN A 45 -10.24 4.21 0.32
CA GLN A 45 -9.06 3.79 1.06
C GLN A 45 -9.40 2.86 2.21
N VAL A 46 -8.53 1.90 2.47
CA VAL A 46 -8.55 1.03 3.66
C VAL A 46 -7.17 1.09 4.31
N ARG A 47 -7.15 1.35 5.61
CA ARG A 47 -5.93 1.32 6.43
C ARG A 47 -5.98 0.18 7.43
N GLN A 48 -4.83 -0.43 7.67
CA GLN A 48 -4.63 -1.46 8.68
C GLN A 48 -3.30 -1.22 9.40
N GLU A 49 -3.34 -1.37 10.72
CA GLU A 49 -2.20 -1.21 11.63
C GLU A 49 -1.58 -2.57 11.94
N PHE A 50 -0.26 -2.57 12.17
CA PHE A 50 0.53 -3.74 12.54
C PHE A 50 1.63 -3.34 13.53
N ASP A 51 1.90 -4.21 14.51
CA ASP A 51 2.96 -3.99 15.50
C ASP A 51 4.37 -4.17 14.91
N CYS A 52 4.50 -4.84 13.77
CA CYS A 52 5.80 -5.13 13.15
C CYS A 52 5.78 -5.10 11.62
N GLU A 53 6.94 -4.78 11.05
CA GLU A 53 7.15 -4.70 9.59
C GLU A 53 6.82 -6.01 8.85
N PRO A 54 7.23 -7.19 9.34
CA PRO A 54 6.96 -8.45 8.64
C PRO A 54 5.45 -8.70 8.44
N ASP A 55 4.61 -8.32 9.39
CA ASP A 55 3.16 -8.54 9.31
C ASP A 55 2.49 -7.61 8.32
N ALA A 56 2.91 -6.33 8.35
CA ALA A 56 2.52 -5.37 7.34
C ALA A 56 2.94 -5.83 5.93
N LEU A 57 4.16 -6.34 5.76
CA LEU A 57 4.64 -6.90 4.50
C LEU A 57 3.85 -8.13 4.05
N ARG A 58 3.50 -9.04 4.97
CA ARG A 58 2.63 -10.18 4.66
C ARG A 58 1.26 -9.71 4.17
N ARG A 59 0.71 -8.64 4.75
CA ARG A 59 -0.55 -8.06 4.28
C ARG A 59 -0.42 -7.49 2.87
N ILE A 60 0.64 -6.76 2.59
CA ILE A 60 0.93 -6.18 1.26
C ILE A 60 1.05 -7.29 0.22
N ARG A 61 1.81 -8.34 0.53
CA ARG A 61 1.96 -9.50 -0.35
C ARG A 61 0.60 -10.13 -0.72
N ARG A 62 -0.30 -10.30 0.27
CA ARG A 62 -1.67 -10.80 -0.01
C ARG A 62 -2.48 -9.85 -0.90
N LEU A 63 -2.31 -8.53 -0.75
CA LEU A 63 -3.01 -7.54 -1.57
C LEU A 63 -2.52 -7.54 -3.01
N THR A 64 -1.21 -7.72 -3.23
CA THR A 64 -0.60 -7.67 -4.56
C THR A 64 -0.70 -9.01 -5.30
N GLU A 65 -0.51 -10.14 -4.63
CA GLU A 65 -0.60 -11.47 -5.24
C GLU A 65 -2.05 -11.93 -5.48
N GLY A 66 -3.02 -11.34 -4.78
CA GLY A 66 -4.43 -11.71 -4.89
C GLY A 66 -5.12 -11.30 -6.21
N SER A 67 -4.44 -10.56 -7.09
CA SER A 67 -5.00 -10.05 -8.34
C SER A 67 -4.11 -10.40 -9.54
N PRO A 68 -4.32 -11.56 -10.19
CA PRO A 68 -3.46 -12.03 -11.28
C PRO A 68 -3.53 -11.20 -12.57
N ILE A 69 -4.54 -10.32 -12.70
CA ILE A 69 -4.70 -9.39 -13.83
C ILE A 69 -3.95 -8.07 -13.63
N ASP A 70 -3.44 -7.82 -12.43
CA ASP A 70 -2.77 -6.58 -12.07
C ASP A 70 -1.25 -6.76 -12.19
N ASN A 71 -0.59 -5.80 -12.84
CA ASN A 71 0.86 -5.81 -12.98
C ASN A 71 1.49 -4.97 -11.86
N TRP A 72 1.43 -5.49 -10.64
CA TRP A 72 1.94 -4.82 -9.46
C TRP A 72 3.46 -4.61 -9.55
N ARG A 73 3.88 -3.37 -9.28
CA ARG A 73 5.29 -2.98 -9.19
C ARG A 73 5.52 -2.08 -8.00
N GLU A 74 6.67 -2.26 -7.36
CA GLU A 74 7.16 -1.30 -6.39
C GLU A 74 7.59 -0.03 -7.14
N MET A 75 7.15 1.11 -6.64
CA MET A 75 7.48 2.41 -7.17
C MET A 75 8.74 2.93 -6.48
N PRO A 76 9.63 3.63 -7.21
CA PRO A 76 10.77 4.28 -6.60
C PRO A 76 10.30 5.25 -5.51
N ALA A 77 11.08 5.36 -4.43
CA ALA A 77 10.90 6.48 -3.52
C ALA A 77 11.13 7.79 -4.30
N GLY A 78 10.13 8.69 -4.26
CA GLY A 78 10.23 10.03 -4.83
C GLY A 78 10.98 11.00 -3.92
#